data_AF-A0A0F9DAE5-F1
#
_entry.id   AF-A0A0F9DAE5-F1
#
_cell.length_a   1.000
_cell.length_b   1.000
_cell.length_c   1.000
_cell.angle_alpha   90.00
_cell.angle_beta   90.00
_cell.angle_gamma   90.00
#
_symmetry.space_group_name_H-M   'P 1'
#
loop_
_entity.id
_entity.type
_entity.pdbx_description
1 polymer ?
#
loop_
_entity_poly.entity_id
_entity_poly.type
_entity_poly.pdbx_seq_one_letter_code
_entity_poly.pdbx_strand_id
1 'polypeptide(L)'
;MEKIAIGLVCWIDKTSQLPELQRCLDSLTDFYPVIVVNGKWNDIEGDSPRSIPEAIELIGSYSNVIYIESPNQPEFINRNKYLIQATKMDCNYLIWVDSDEYVELTNGYDELVEEVNYIFTEEPDKYTFLVNFYDVRMGGACWKKRGVRYPAFSRHRNRHNELWFVDKQILKYPAKAPPSLIIHQDKSYRSLERAFI
;
A
#
# COMPACT_ATOMS: atom_id res chain seq x y z
N MET A 1 14.70 14.31 -8.74
CA MET A 1 13.80 14.38 -7.58
C MET A 1 13.51 12.95 -7.18
N GLU A 2 13.66 12.62 -5.89
CA GLU A 2 13.33 11.26 -5.44
C GLU A 2 11.82 11.04 -5.53
N LYS A 3 11.42 9.80 -5.83
CA LYS A 3 10.04 9.48 -6.20
C LYS A 3 9.45 8.40 -5.29
N ILE A 4 8.26 8.67 -4.76
CA ILE A 4 7.49 7.74 -3.95
C ILE A 4 6.37 7.13 -4.80
N ALA A 5 6.38 5.81 -4.94
CA ALA A 5 5.27 5.04 -5.50
C ALA A 5 4.31 4.57 -4.41
N ILE A 6 3.04 4.39 -4.78
CA ILE A 6 2.07 3.66 -3.95
C ILE A 6 1.88 2.25 -4.51
N GLY A 7 1.95 1.24 -3.64
CA GLY A 7 1.61 -0.14 -3.97
C GLY A 7 0.27 -0.54 -3.34
N LEU A 8 -0.71 -0.89 -4.16
CA LEU A 8 -2.03 -1.34 -3.72
C LEU A 8 -2.29 -2.74 -4.29
N VAL A 9 -2.77 -3.66 -3.44
CA VAL A 9 -3.33 -4.93 -3.91
C VAL A 9 -4.82 -4.92 -3.58
N CYS A 10 -5.66 -5.19 -4.58
CA CYS A 10 -7.11 -5.22 -4.38
C CYS A 10 -7.75 -6.44 -5.04
N TRP A 11 -8.85 -6.88 -4.45
CA TRP A 11 -9.79 -7.82 -5.04
C TRP A 11 -11.19 -7.44 -4.53
N ILE A 12 -12.06 -7.06 -5.44
CA ILE A 12 -13.40 -6.52 -5.18
C ILE A 12 -14.43 -7.45 -5.81
N ASP A 13 -15.15 -8.21 -4.99
CA ASP A 13 -16.12 -9.20 -5.42
C ASP A 13 -17.57 -8.70 -5.34
N LYS A 14 -17.82 -7.59 -4.63
CA LYS A 14 -19.15 -7.02 -4.40
C LYS A 14 -19.17 -5.52 -4.67
N THR A 15 -20.26 -5.03 -5.26
CA THR A 15 -20.47 -3.60 -5.51
C THR A 15 -20.46 -2.76 -4.24
N SER A 16 -20.83 -3.34 -3.09
CA SER A 16 -20.79 -2.69 -1.77
C SER A 16 -19.38 -2.31 -1.31
N GLN A 17 -18.32 -2.86 -1.90
CA GLN A 17 -16.93 -2.52 -1.58
C GLN A 17 -16.37 -1.40 -2.47
N LEU A 18 -17.05 -1.03 -3.56
CA LEU A 18 -16.60 0.03 -4.47
C LEU A 18 -16.37 1.38 -3.76
N PRO A 19 -17.20 1.81 -2.79
CA PRO A 19 -16.94 3.06 -2.06
C PRO A 19 -15.62 3.06 -1.29
N GLU A 20 -15.18 1.93 -0.73
CA GLU A 20 -13.88 1.83 -0.04
C GLU A 20 -12.73 1.99 -1.03
N LEU A 21 -12.81 1.30 -2.17
CA LEU A 21 -11.82 1.40 -3.24
C LEU A 21 -11.76 2.82 -3.83
N GLN A 22 -12.91 3.44 -4.10
CA GLN A 22 -13.00 4.81 -4.60
C GLN A 22 -12.32 5.79 -3.64
N ARG A 23 -12.67 5.76 -2.35
CA ARG A 23 -12.07 6.63 -1.33
C ARG A 23 -10.56 6.40 -1.22
N CYS A 24 -10.12 5.14 -1.27
CA CYS A 24 -8.70 4.80 -1.29
C CYS A 24 -8.02 5.50 -2.48
N LEU A 25 -8.51 5.31 -3.70
CA LEU A 25 -7.92 5.89 -4.91
C LEU A 25 -7.99 7.42 -4.95
N ASP A 26 -9.09 8.03 -4.51
CA ASP A 26 -9.24 9.49 -4.40
C ASP A 26 -8.17 10.11 -3.51
N SER A 27 -7.84 9.44 -2.40
CA SER A 27 -6.81 9.88 -1.46
C SER A 27 -5.37 9.77 -1.99
N LEU A 28 -5.19 9.11 -3.13
CA LEU A 28 -3.88 8.84 -3.73
C LEU A 28 -3.59 9.69 -4.97
N THR A 29 -4.45 10.69 -5.27
CA THR A 29 -4.35 11.52 -6.48
C THR A 29 -3.06 12.35 -6.57
N ASP A 30 -2.47 12.72 -5.43
CA ASP A 30 -1.17 13.42 -5.37
C ASP A 30 0.04 12.52 -5.68
N PHE A 31 -0.15 11.20 -5.75
CA PHE A 31 0.94 10.25 -5.97
C PHE A 31 1.01 9.83 -7.45
N TYR A 32 2.23 9.72 -7.97
CA TYR A 32 2.49 9.03 -9.23
C TYR A 32 3.81 8.26 -9.20
N PRO A 33 3.82 6.94 -9.44
CA PRO A 33 2.68 6.09 -9.78
C PRO A 33 1.88 5.59 -8.56
N VAL A 34 0.59 5.34 -8.78
CA VAL A 34 -0.20 4.44 -7.94
C VAL A 34 -0.30 3.09 -8.65
N ILE A 35 0.37 2.07 -8.14
CA ILE A 35 0.45 0.75 -8.77
C ILE A 35 -0.61 -0.16 -8.14
N VAL A 36 -1.65 -0.46 -8.92
CA VAL A 36 -2.78 -1.28 -8.47
C VAL A 36 -2.65 -2.68 -9.04
N VAL A 37 -2.41 -3.65 -8.17
CA VAL A 37 -2.38 -5.08 -8.51
C VAL A 37 -3.76 -5.66 -8.22
N ASN A 38 -4.56 -5.82 -9.27
CA ASN A 38 -5.87 -6.44 -9.19
C ASN A 38 -5.73 -7.96 -9.21
N GLY A 39 -6.00 -8.63 -8.09
CA GLY A 39 -5.90 -10.09 -8.03
C GLY A 39 -6.31 -10.68 -6.71
N LYS A 40 -7.04 -11.80 -6.79
CA LYS A 40 -7.47 -12.58 -5.65
C LYS A 40 -6.30 -13.23 -4.92
N TRP A 41 -6.42 -13.38 -3.59
CA TRP A 41 -5.50 -14.18 -2.79
C TRP A 41 -6.02 -15.61 -2.67
N ASN A 42 -5.11 -16.59 -2.73
CA ASN A 42 -5.44 -18.02 -2.69
C ASN A 42 -6.29 -18.44 -1.49
N ASP A 43 -6.27 -17.64 -0.44
CA ASP A 43 -6.85 -17.90 0.87
C ASP A 43 -8.06 -17.05 1.21
N ILE A 44 -8.51 -16.23 0.27
CA ILE A 44 -9.79 -15.55 0.36
C ILE A 44 -10.85 -16.40 -0.35
N GLU A 45 -11.99 -16.61 0.30
CA GLU A 45 -13.15 -17.26 -0.30
C GLU A 45 -13.76 -16.40 -1.42
N GLY A 46 -14.35 -17.03 -2.42
CA GLY A 46 -15.03 -16.32 -3.51
C GLY A 46 -14.92 -17.03 -4.85
N ASP A 47 -15.92 -16.85 -5.70
CA ASP A 47 -16.06 -17.67 -6.91
C ASP A 47 -15.28 -17.11 -8.10
N SER A 48 -15.08 -15.79 -8.13
CA SER A 48 -14.37 -15.13 -9.22
C SER A 48 -12.89 -14.93 -8.91
N PRO A 49 -11.95 -15.35 -9.77
CA PRO A 49 -10.52 -15.06 -9.61
C PRO A 49 -10.20 -13.57 -9.85
N ARG A 50 -11.15 -12.79 -10.36
CA ARG A 50 -11.03 -11.38 -10.72
C ARG A 50 -12.01 -10.52 -9.95
N SER A 51 -11.68 -9.24 -9.82
CA SER A 51 -12.64 -8.24 -9.36
C SER A 51 -13.80 -8.09 -10.35
N ILE A 52 -14.93 -7.57 -9.86
CA ILE A 52 -16.08 -7.23 -10.69
C ILE A 52 -15.70 -6.17 -11.75
N PRO A 53 -16.36 -6.17 -12.94
CA PRO A 53 -16.07 -5.22 -14.01
C PRO A 53 -16.07 -3.75 -13.57
N GLU A 54 -17.00 -3.36 -12.69
CA GLU A 54 -17.15 -2.01 -12.17
C GLU A 54 -15.92 -1.56 -11.36
N ALA A 55 -15.27 -2.48 -10.65
CA ALA A 55 -14.03 -2.19 -9.94
C ALA A 55 -12.86 -1.96 -10.92
N ILE A 56 -12.82 -2.70 -12.02
CA ILE A 56 -11.80 -2.55 -13.06
C ILE A 56 -11.99 -1.20 -13.78
N GLU A 57 -13.22 -0.85 -14.12
CA GLU A 57 -13.58 0.44 -14.71
C GLU A 57 -13.19 1.60 -13.79
N LEU A 58 -13.54 1.49 -12.50
CA LEU A 58 -13.17 2.46 -11.48
C LEU A 58 -11.65 2.63 -11.38
N ILE A 59 -10.88 1.55 -11.31
CA ILE A 59 -9.41 1.67 -11.27
C ILE A 59 -8.89 2.36 -12.54
N GLY A 60 -9.48 2.04 -13.70
CA GLY A 60 -9.12 2.61 -14.99
C GLY A 60 -9.46 4.10 -15.17
N SER A 61 -10.31 4.69 -14.31
CA SER A 61 -10.65 6.11 -14.41
C SER A 61 -9.57 7.04 -13.85
N TYR A 62 -8.58 6.53 -13.12
CA TYR A 62 -7.51 7.33 -12.51
C TYR A 62 -6.27 7.37 -13.40
N SER A 63 -5.91 8.56 -13.89
CA SER A 63 -4.77 8.75 -14.80
C SER A 63 -3.40 8.50 -14.17
N ASN A 64 -3.30 8.57 -12.84
CA ASN A 64 -2.08 8.30 -12.09
C ASN A 64 -1.89 6.80 -11.74
N VAL A 65 -2.86 5.96 -12.10
CA VAL A 65 -2.84 4.53 -11.78
C VAL A 65 -2.15 3.71 -12.88
N ILE A 66 -1.27 2.80 -12.45
CA ILE A 66 -0.72 1.72 -13.25
C ILE A 66 -1.42 0.42 -12.86
N TYR A 67 -2.29 -0.05 -13.74
CA TYR A 67 -3.06 -1.27 -13.54
C TYR A 67 -2.25 -2.53 -13.86
N ILE A 68 -2.28 -3.52 -12.96
CA ILE A 68 -1.68 -4.83 -13.17
C ILE A 68 -2.71 -5.91 -12.84
N GLU A 69 -3.13 -6.66 -13.85
CA GLU A 69 -3.92 -7.87 -13.66
C GLU A 69 -3.03 -8.98 -13.04
N SER A 70 -3.59 -9.71 -12.08
CA SER A 70 -2.91 -10.81 -11.43
C SER A 70 -3.80 -12.05 -11.28
N PRO A 71 -3.30 -13.25 -11.62
CA PRO A 71 -4.04 -14.48 -11.36
C PRO A 71 -4.17 -14.72 -9.85
N ASN A 72 -5.03 -15.68 -9.47
CA ASN A 72 -5.12 -16.13 -8.09
C ASN A 72 -3.77 -16.71 -7.64
N GLN A 73 -3.16 -16.09 -6.64
CA GLN A 73 -1.86 -16.48 -6.11
C GLN A 73 -1.69 -15.96 -4.66
N PRO A 74 -0.66 -16.40 -3.91
CA PRO A 74 -0.42 -15.88 -2.57
C PRO A 74 -0.21 -14.36 -2.56
N GLU A 75 -0.72 -13.72 -1.50
CA GLU A 75 -0.68 -12.26 -1.33
C GLU A 75 0.72 -11.67 -1.54
N PHE A 76 1.77 -12.29 -0.99
CA PHE A 76 3.14 -11.78 -1.12
C PHE A 76 3.62 -11.74 -2.58
N ILE A 77 3.13 -12.64 -3.45
CA ILE A 77 3.47 -12.62 -4.88
C ILE A 77 2.78 -11.42 -5.55
N ASN A 78 1.52 -11.14 -5.20
CA ASN A 78 0.82 -9.94 -5.67
C ASN A 78 1.52 -8.66 -5.21
N ARG A 79 1.90 -8.59 -3.93
CA ARG A 79 2.65 -7.45 -3.39
C ARG A 79 3.99 -7.25 -4.09
N ASN A 80 4.72 -8.32 -4.40
CA ASN A 80 5.98 -8.20 -5.15
C ASN A 80 5.81 -7.58 -6.55
N LYS A 81 4.62 -7.65 -7.17
CA LYS A 81 4.38 -7.01 -8.47
C LYS A 81 4.49 -5.49 -8.40
N TYR A 82 4.00 -4.83 -7.34
CA TYR A 82 4.17 -3.39 -7.21
C TYR A 82 5.63 -2.99 -6.97
N LEU A 83 6.43 -3.83 -6.31
CA LEU A 83 7.86 -3.55 -6.08
C LEU A 83 8.63 -3.60 -7.40
N ILE A 84 8.35 -4.63 -8.20
CA ILE A 84 8.90 -4.78 -9.55
C ILE A 84 8.49 -3.60 -10.44
N GLN A 85 7.23 -3.20 -10.39
CA GLN A 85 6.76 -2.09 -11.22
C GLN A 85 7.33 -0.74 -10.76
N ALA A 86 7.41 -0.48 -9.45
CA ALA A 86 8.05 0.71 -8.91
C ALA A 86 9.53 0.79 -9.34
N THR A 87 10.22 -0.35 -9.39
CA THR A 87 11.59 -0.45 -9.90
C THR A 87 11.68 -0.04 -11.37
N LYS A 88 10.77 -0.54 -12.22
CA LYS A 88 10.73 -0.16 -13.65
C LYS A 88 10.42 1.33 -13.87
N MET A 89 9.89 2.00 -12.86
CA MET A 89 9.53 3.42 -12.89
C MET A 89 10.52 4.29 -12.12
N ASP A 90 11.71 3.76 -11.83
CA ASP A 90 12.81 4.44 -11.13
C ASP A 90 12.38 5.10 -9.82
N CYS A 91 11.49 4.44 -9.07
CA CYS A 91 11.02 4.95 -7.78
C CYS A 91 12.03 4.64 -6.67
N ASN A 92 12.39 5.66 -5.89
CA ASN A 92 13.29 5.55 -4.74
C ASN A 92 12.61 4.85 -3.56
N TYR A 93 11.31 5.10 -3.43
CA TYR A 93 10.50 4.67 -2.29
C TYR A 93 9.20 4.03 -2.75
N LEU A 94 8.68 3.13 -1.93
CA LEU A 94 7.32 2.61 -2.08
C LEU A 94 6.63 2.61 -0.71
N ILE A 95 5.41 3.14 -0.68
CA ILE A 95 4.48 2.98 0.44
C ILE A 95 3.39 2.02 -0.02
N TRP A 96 3.09 0.98 0.75
CA TRP A 96 1.96 0.12 0.42
C TRP A 96 0.74 0.43 1.28
N VAL A 97 -0.43 0.40 0.64
CA VAL A 97 -1.73 0.74 1.20
C VAL A 97 -2.68 -0.42 0.90
N ASP A 98 -3.58 -0.73 1.83
CA ASP A 98 -4.64 -1.72 1.61
C ASP A 98 -5.90 -1.03 1.06
N SER A 99 -6.74 -1.72 0.28
CA SER A 99 -7.91 -1.12 -0.38
C SER A 99 -9.01 -0.61 0.57
N ASP A 100 -8.91 -0.95 1.86
CA ASP A 100 -9.77 -0.47 2.94
C ASP A 100 -9.09 0.61 3.80
N GLU A 101 -8.06 1.27 3.24
CA GLU A 101 -7.33 2.37 3.84
C GLU A 101 -7.39 3.61 2.93
N TYR A 102 -7.18 4.80 3.50
CA TYR A 102 -7.01 6.04 2.75
C TYR A 102 -5.87 6.89 3.33
N VAL A 103 -5.31 7.75 2.51
CA VAL A 103 -4.12 8.56 2.85
C VAL A 103 -4.51 10.01 3.09
N GLU A 104 -3.93 10.61 4.12
CA GLU A 104 -3.99 12.04 4.38
C GLU A 104 -2.58 12.63 4.30
N LEU A 105 -2.42 13.66 3.46
CA LEU A 105 -1.21 14.47 3.38
C LEU A 105 -1.48 15.82 4.06
N THR A 106 -0.87 16.04 5.23
CA THR A 106 -1.11 17.27 6.01
C THR A 106 -0.33 18.47 5.46
N ASN A 107 0.81 18.23 4.80
CA ASN A 107 1.70 19.26 4.27
C ASN A 107 2.03 19.08 2.76
N GLY A 108 1.31 18.20 2.08
CA GLY A 108 1.49 17.92 0.65
C GLY A 108 2.62 16.92 0.33
N TYR A 109 2.74 16.58 -0.96
CA TYR A 109 3.64 15.54 -1.46
C TYR A 109 5.12 15.91 -1.34
N ASP A 110 5.48 17.15 -1.64
CA ASP A 110 6.89 17.58 -1.64
C ASP A 110 7.49 17.50 -0.22
N GLU A 111 6.74 17.92 0.80
CA GLU A 111 7.15 17.77 2.21
C GLU A 111 7.34 16.30 2.58
N LEU A 112 6.44 15.42 2.14
CA LEU A 112 6.57 13.97 2.38
C LEU A 112 7.87 13.42 1.79
N VAL A 113 8.24 13.86 0.58
CA VAL A 113 9.51 13.44 -0.04
C VAL A 113 10.69 13.90 0.80
N GLU A 114 10.72 15.16 1.24
CA GLU A 114 11.79 15.70 2.09
C GLU A 114 11.91 14.96 3.42
N GLU A 115 10.79 14.70 4.10
CA GLU A 115 10.76 13.97 5.37
C GLU A 115 11.26 12.52 5.23
N VAL A 116 10.86 11.82 4.17
CA VAL A 116 11.33 10.45 3.89
C VAL A 116 12.84 10.46 3.62
N ASN A 117 13.34 11.42 2.86
CA ASN A 117 14.77 11.56 2.58
C ASN A 117 15.57 11.84 3.86
N TYR A 118 15.02 12.68 4.73
CA TYR A 118 15.64 13.00 6.01
C TYR A 118 15.74 11.77 6.92
N ILE A 119 14.70 10.93 6.99
CA ILE A 119 14.75 9.65 7.73
C ILE A 119 15.95 8.80 7.29
N PHE A 120 16.22 8.71 6.00
CA PHE A 120 17.33 7.91 5.46
C PHE A 120 18.68 8.62 5.44
N THR A 121 18.71 9.93 5.64
CA THR A 121 19.95 10.67 5.92
C THR A 121 20.41 10.38 7.35
N GLU A 122 19.47 10.34 8.29
CA GLU A 122 19.73 10.04 9.71
C GLU A 122 19.98 8.55 9.96
N GLU A 123 19.32 7.67 9.20
CA GLU A 123 19.41 6.22 9.34
C GLU A 123 19.80 5.54 8.01
N PRO A 124 21.03 5.77 7.49
CA PRO A 124 21.42 5.35 6.13
C PRO A 124 21.44 3.83 5.92
N ASP A 125 21.60 3.05 6.98
CA ASP A 125 21.62 1.58 6.94
C ASP A 125 20.22 0.93 6.97
N LYS A 126 19.15 1.75 6.92
CA LYS A 126 17.77 1.26 6.91
C LYS A 126 17.20 1.22 5.49
N TYR A 127 16.31 0.25 5.29
CA TYR A 127 15.65 -0.02 4.00
C TYR A 127 14.12 0.07 4.07
N THR A 128 13.59 0.46 5.22
CA THR A 128 12.15 0.60 5.48
C THR A 128 11.93 1.80 6.36
N PHE A 129 10.72 2.36 6.35
CA PHE A 129 10.30 3.38 7.30
C PHE A 129 8.89 3.11 7.85
N LEU A 130 8.63 3.65 9.03
CA LEU A 130 7.30 3.62 9.64
C LEU A 130 6.45 4.72 9.01
N VAL A 131 5.13 4.56 9.05
CA VAL A 131 4.17 5.61 8.68
C VAL A 131 3.27 5.90 9.88
N ASN A 132 2.80 7.15 10.00
CA ASN A 132 1.71 7.44 10.93
C ASN A 132 0.45 6.75 10.44
N PHE A 133 -0.28 6.16 11.37
CA PHE A 133 -1.42 5.32 11.07
C PHE A 133 -2.52 5.60 12.09
N TYR A 134 -3.77 5.55 11.65
CA TYR A 134 -4.93 5.70 12.53
C TYR A 134 -5.82 4.46 12.42
N ASP A 135 -5.93 3.70 13.52
CA ASP A 135 -6.83 2.55 13.65
C ASP A 135 -7.64 2.70 14.95
N VAL A 136 -8.93 2.99 14.82
CA VAL A 136 -9.85 3.14 15.96
C VAL A 136 -9.83 1.90 16.86
N ARG A 137 -9.64 0.69 16.30
CA ARG A 137 -9.61 -0.56 17.06
C ARG A 137 -8.35 -0.71 17.91
N MET A 138 -7.28 0.01 17.56
CA MET A 138 -6.04 0.08 18.33
C MET A 138 -5.99 1.30 19.27
N GLY A 139 -7.11 2.00 19.46
CA GLY A 139 -7.17 3.21 20.29
C GLY A 139 -6.76 4.50 19.56
N GLY A 140 -6.72 4.48 18.22
CA GLY A 140 -6.45 5.65 17.38
C GLY A 140 -5.05 5.63 16.77
N ALA A 141 -4.24 6.64 17.09
CA ALA A 141 -2.93 6.85 16.47
C ALA A 141 -1.94 5.74 16.82
N CYS A 142 -1.27 5.20 15.79
CA CYS A 142 -0.22 4.20 15.91
C CYS A 142 0.80 4.32 14.76
N TRP A 143 1.83 3.48 14.79
CA TRP A 143 2.82 3.39 13.70
C TRP A 143 2.77 2.02 13.04
N LYS A 144 2.87 2.00 11.70
CA LYS A 144 2.92 0.77 10.91
C LYS A 144 4.15 0.76 10.01
N LYS A 145 4.68 -0.44 9.78
CA LYS A 145 5.73 -0.67 8.78
C LYS A 145 5.04 -0.73 7.43
N ARG A 146 5.08 0.36 6.67
CA ARG A 146 4.43 0.47 5.34
C ARG A 146 5.33 1.10 4.27
N GLY A 147 6.52 1.59 4.64
CA GLY A 147 7.45 2.24 3.72
C GLY A 147 8.68 1.40 3.43
N VAL A 148 9.14 1.41 2.17
CA VAL A 148 10.35 0.73 1.67
C VAL A 148 11.24 1.72 0.93
N ARG A 149 12.55 1.61 1.13
CA ARG A 149 13.58 2.25 0.31
C ARG A 149 14.18 1.23 -0.65
N TYR A 150 14.44 1.66 -1.87
CA TYR A 150 14.95 0.82 -2.96
C TYR A 150 14.10 -0.44 -3.21
N PRO A 151 12.91 -0.27 -3.81
CA PRO A 151 12.05 -1.39 -4.21
C PRO A 151 12.78 -2.48 -5.02
N ALA A 152 13.77 -2.09 -5.82
CA ALA A 152 14.59 -2.96 -6.67
C ALA A 152 15.25 -4.13 -5.93
N PHE A 153 15.57 -3.94 -4.65
CA PHE A 153 16.28 -4.91 -3.84
C PHE A 153 15.40 -5.51 -2.75
N SER A 154 14.11 -5.14 -2.73
CA SER A 154 13.16 -5.50 -1.69
C SER A 154 12.17 -6.56 -2.18
N ARG A 155 11.73 -7.45 -1.28
CA ARG A 155 10.64 -8.40 -1.58
C ARG A 155 9.88 -8.84 -0.32
N HIS A 156 8.61 -9.20 -0.51
CA HIS A 156 7.79 -9.94 0.44
C HIS A 156 8.02 -11.45 0.28
N ARG A 157 8.09 -12.19 1.40
CA ARG A 157 8.35 -13.64 1.38
C ARG A 157 7.24 -14.50 1.99
N ASN A 158 6.39 -13.98 2.88
CA ASN A 158 5.31 -14.74 3.50
C ASN A 158 4.03 -13.90 3.72
N ARG A 159 3.03 -14.50 4.36
CA ARG A 159 1.69 -13.94 4.59
C ARG A 159 1.61 -12.67 5.44
N HIS A 160 2.67 -12.25 6.13
CA HIS A 160 2.57 -11.20 7.14
C HIS A 160 3.68 -10.17 7.04
N ASN A 161 3.55 -9.22 6.11
CA ASN A 161 4.37 -8.00 6.02
C ASN A 161 5.90 -8.22 6.14
N GLU A 162 6.40 -9.45 5.96
CA GLU A 162 7.83 -9.73 6.08
C GLU A 162 8.54 -9.22 4.86
N LEU A 163 9.38 -8.22 5.08
CA LEU A 163 10.18 -7.62 4.04
C LEU A 163 11.63 -8.10 4.12
N TRP A 164 12.20 -8.35 2.96
CA TRP A 164 13.58 -8.78 2.77
C TRP A 164 14.29 -7.78 1.87
N PHE A 165 15.57 -7.50 2.16
CA PHE A 165 16.46 -6.70 1.32
C PHE A 165 17.72 -7.50 1.00
N VAL A 166 18.03 -7.72 -0.29
CA VAL A 166 19.19 -8.52 -0.75
C VAL A 166 19.34 -9.82 0.05
N ASP A 167 18.27 -10.63 0.04
CA ASP A 167 18.18 -11.93 0.73
C ASP A 167 18.38 -11.90 2.26
N LYS A 168 18.28 -10.74 2.91
CA LYS A 168 18.25 -10.61 4.38
C LYS A 168 16.90 -10.11 4.85
N GLN A 169 16.33 -10.79 5.84
CA GLN A 169 15.09 -10.32 6.47
C GLN A 169 15.34 -9.01 7.20
N ILE A 170 14.45 -8.03 7.01
CA ILE A 170 14.48 -6.77 7.72
C ILE A 170 13.80 -6.96 9.06
N LEU A 171 14.62 -7.04 10.11
CA LEU A 171 14.16 -7.22 11.50
C LEU A 171 14.15 -5.92 12.30
N LYS A 172 14.96 -4.94 11.88
CA LYS A 172 15.10 -3.64 12.54
C LYS A 172 14.52 -2.55 11.64
N TYR A 173 13.73 -1.67 12.23
CA TYR A 173 13.02 -0.59 11.57
C TYR A 173 13.47 0.73 12.18
N PRO A 174 13.47 1.85 11.44
CA PRO A 174 13.74 3.16 12.01
C PRO A 174 12.65 3.52 13.03
N ALA A 175 12.99 4.40 13.96
CA ALA A 175 12.08 4.84 15.02
C ALA A 175 11.31 6.12 14.65
N LYS A 176 11.27 6.47 13.36
CA LYS A 176 10.66 7.69 12.82
C LYS A 176 9.66 7.36 11.71
N ALA A 177 8.62 8.19 11.63
CA ALA A 177 7.62 8.20 10.56
C ALA A 177 7.48 9.63 10.04
N PRO A 178 7.22 9.85 8.74
CA PRO A 178 7.02 11.18 8.17
C PRO A 178 5.74 11.82 8.74
N PRO A 179 5.82 12.95 9.48
CA PRO A 179 4.66 13.65 10.04
C PRO A 179 3.61 14.06 9.00
N SER A 180 4.03 14.34 7.77
CA SER A 180 3.14 14.77 6.69
C SER A 180 2.18 13.69 6.20
N LEU A 181 2.43 12.41 6.51
CA LEU A 181 1.67 11.27 6.00
C LEU A 181 0.96 10.52 7.13
N ILE A 182 -0.36 10.41 7.01
CA ILE A 182 -1.19 9.57 7.87
C ILE A 182 -1.97 8.58 6.99
N ILE A 183 -1.92 7.29 7.31
CA ILE A 183 -2.78 6.28 6.69
C ILE A 183 -3.91 5.94 7.67
N HIS A 184 -5.14 6.14 7.23
CA HIS A 184 -6.34 5.85 8.00
C HIS A 184 -6.90 4.50 7.61
N GLN A 185 -7.16 3.65 8.60
CA GLN A 185 -7.89 2.42 8.37
C GLN A 185 -9.39 2.63 8.49
N ASP A 186 -10.12 2.24 7.45
CA ASP A 186 -11.56 2.33 7.43
C ASP A 186 -12.17 1.07 6.80
N LYS A 187 -12.59 0.16 7.68
CA LYS A 187 -13.27 -1.09 7.32
C LYS A 187 -14.80 -0.96 7.36
N SER A 188 -15.36 0.23 7.16
CA SER A 188 -16.80 0.50 7.29
C SER A 188 -17.70 -0.51 6.55
N TYR A 189 -17.24 -1.12 5.46
CA TYR A 189 -18.02 -2.10 4.69
C TYR A 189 -17.62 -3.56 4.98
N ARG A 190 -16.38 -3.82 5.40
CA ARG A 190 -15.91 -5.16 5.81
C ARG A 190 -16.19 -5.50 7.29
N SER A 191 -16.58 -4.53 8.11
CA SER A 191 -16.80 -4.69 9.56
C SER A 191 -18.27 -4.93 9.95
N LEU A 192 -19.23 -4.66 9.07
CA LEU A 192 -20.65 -4.97 9.33
C LEU A 192 -20.91 -6.48 9.50
N GLU A 193 -20.09 -7.35 8.91
CA GLU A 193 -20.20 -8.81 9.08
C GLU A 193 -19.51 -9.32 10.37
N ARG A 194 -18.71 -8.52 11.07
CA ARG A 194 -17.98 -8.96 12.28
C ARG A 194 -18.48 -8.35 13.59
N ALA A 195 -19.49 -7.47 13.55
CA ALA A 195 -20.13 -6.94 14.74
C ALA A 195 -21.15 -7.91 15.39
N PHE A 196 -21.37 -9.09 14.80
CA PHE A 196 -22.35 -10.09 15.23
C PHE A 196 -21.77 -11.50 15.46
N ILE A 197 -20.48 -11.61 15.81
CA ILE A 197 -19.90 -12.86 16.32
C ILE A 197 -19.29 -12.62 17.70
#